data_AF-A0A7W2EDU7-F1
#
_entry.id   AF-A0A7W2EDU7-F1
#
_cell.length_a   1.000
_cell.length_b   1.000
_cell.length_c   1.000
_cell.angle_alpha   90.00
_cell.angle_beta   90.00
_cell.angle_gamma   90.00
#
_symmetry.space_group_name_H-M   'P 1'
#
loop_
_entity.id
_entity.type
_entity.pdbx_description
1 polymer ?
#
loop_
_entity_poly.entity_id
_entity_poly.type
_entity_poly.pdbx_seq_one_letter_code
_entity_poly.pdbx_strand_id
1 'polypeptide(L)'
;MKRKPHARRGESEKREENDDDAGRRAKKKVRECCKAIGADRMVTLTYRENMVDRETALKHWKAFCRKLGKHKQFHYVAVIEEQERGALHFHVAVTGRQMYALLRSIWQSVLGRGPDGQQMGQVNVRDPHRFGFGQNGAHKLAAYIAKYCSKQMQCRALDQKRYFRSKGIVVPEVDSVRLHCTTMLGAVQAAFSIAAQFGLEGIQSWCNNGLGVVWLSTAPRPKGADMECPF
;
A
#
# COMPACT_ATOMS: atom_id res chain seq x y z
N MET A 1 -29.24 23.80 -6.91
CA MET A 1 -29.11 22.83 -5.79
C MET A 1 -28.14 23.42 -4.75
N LYS A 2 -28.63 23.85 -3.57
CA LYS A 2 -27.77 24.48 -2.54
C LYS A 2 -26.78 23.43 -1.97
N ARG A 3 -25.48 23.70 -2.08
CA ARG A 3 -24.42 22.88 -1.44
C ARG A 3 -24.68 22.87 0.08
N LYS A 4 -24.87 21.69 0.67
CA LYS A 4 -24.91 21.55 2.13
C LYS A 4 -23.57 22.02 2.71
N PRO A 5 -23.57 22.77 3.83
CA PRO A 5 -22.35 23.15 4.50
C PRO A 5 -21.58 21.90 4.92
N HIS A 6 -20.28 21.89 4.65
CA HIS A 6 -19.41 20.78 5.04
C HIS A 6 -19.28 20.80 6.57
N ALA A 7 -19.64 19.70 7.24
CA ALA A 7 -19.45 19.57 8.69
C ALA A 7 -17.98 19.80 9.06
N ARG A 8 -17.71 20.36 10.24
CA ARG A 8 -16.34 20.46 10.75
C ARG A 8 -15.76 19.05 10.93
N ARG A 9 -14.43 18.96 10.82
CA ARG A 9 -13.71 17.68 10.83
C ARG A 9 -13.96 16.94 12.16
N GLY A 10 -14.54 15.75 12.09
CA GLY A 10 -14.89 14.94 13.27
C GLY A 10 -16.31 15.16 13.81
N GLU A 11 -17.01 16.21 13.37
CA GLU A 11 -18.37 16.57 13.81
C GLU A 11 -19.46 16.10 12.83
N SER A 12 -19.11 15.28 11.84
CA SER A 12 -20.11 14.74 10.91
C SER A 12 -20.93 13.63 11.58
N GLU A 13 -22.25 13.69 11.47
CA GLU A 13 -23.16 12.59 11.86
C GLU A 13 -22.81 11.26 11.15
N LYS A 14 -22.22 11.34 9.94
CA LYS A 14 -21.73 10.20 9.13
C LYS A 14 -20.27 9.83 9.40
N ARG A 15 -19.83 9.86 10.66
CA ARG A 15 -18.42 9.64 11.01
C ARG A 15 -17.92 8.26 10.59
N GLU A 16 -18.70 7.22 10.85
CA GLU A 16 -18.34 5.83 10.54
C GLU A 16 -18.23 5.58 9.03
N GLU A 17 -19.21 6.03 8.24
CA GLU A 17 -19.17 5.96 6.77
C GLU A 17 -17.92 6.66 6.21
N ASN A 18 -17.61 7.87 6.73
CA ASN A 18 -16.44 8.64 6.31
C ASN A 18 -15.12 7.94 6.65
N ASP A 19 -15.05 7.27 7.81
CA ASP A 19 -13.88 6.51 8.25
C ASP A 19 -13.68 5.23 7.42
N ASP A 20 -14.77 4.56 7.05
CA ASP A 20 -14.75 3.42 6.15
C ASP A 20 -14.29 3.80 4.74
N ASP A 21 -14.82 4.90 4.20
CA ASP A 21 -14.41 5.46 2.91
C ASP A 21 -12.91 5.83 2.93
N ALA A 22 -12.44 6.45 4.02
CA ALA A 22 -11.03 6.75 4.22
C ALA A 22 -10.17 5.48 4.28
N GLY A 23 -10.65 4.41 4.92
CA GLY A 23 -9.99 3.11 4.94
C GLY A 23 -9.91 2.45 3.56
N ARG A 24 -11.01 2.45 2.81
CA ARG A 24 -11.05 1.92 1.44
C ARG A 24 -10.09 2.67 0.51
N ARG A 25 -10.04 4.00 0.61
CA ARG A 25 -9.07 4.84 -0.10
C ARG A 25 -7.62 4.53 0.29
N ALA A 26 -7.34 4.36 1.58
CA ALA A 26 -6.00 4.01 2.06
C ALA A 26 -5.55 2.64 1.54
N LYS A 27 -6.42 1.62 1.58
CA LYS A 27 -6.14 0.30 0.98
C LYS A 27 -5.82 0.39 -0.50
N LYS A 28 -6.63 1.16 -1.25
CA LYS A 28 -6.40 1.39 -2.68
C LYS A 28 -5.01 2.01 -2.91
N LYS A 29 -4.66 3.08 -2.18
CA LYS A 29 -3.34 3.72 -2.31
C LYS A 29 -2.17 2.85 -1.90
N VAL A 30 -2.29 2.08 -0.82
CA VAL A 30 -1.26 1.10 -0.43
C VAL A 30 -1.03 0.11 -1.57
N ARG A 31 -2.11 -0.44 -2.16
CA ARG A 31 -1.99 -1.40 -3.27
C ARG A 31 -1.34 -0.79 -4.50
N GLU A 32 -1.79 0.39 -4.91
CA GLU A 32 -1.22 1.13 -6.05
C GLU A 32 0.27 1.43 -5.84
N CYS A 33 0.65 1.94 -4.67
CA CYS A 33 2.05 2.23 -4.39
C CYS A 33 2.91 0.95 -4.37
N CYS A 34 2.40 -0.16 -3.83
CA CYS A 34 3.13 -1.44 -3.83
C CYS A 34 3.36 -1.96 -5.24
N LYS A 35 2.35 -1.86 -6.11
CA LYS A 35 2.49 -2.23 -7.53
C LYS A 35 3.46 -1.30 -8.26
N ALA A 36 3.35 0.01 -8.04
CA ALA A 36 4.20 1.02 -8.67
C ALA A 36 5.69 0.79 -8.37
N ILE A 37 6.03 0.41 -7.13
CA ILE A 37 7.43 0.11 -6.78
C ILE A 37 7.85 -1.32 -7.16
N GLY A 38 6.95 -2.16 -7.69
CA GLY A 38 7.21 -3.57 -7.93
C GLY A 38 7.61 -4.30 -6.64
N ALA A 39 6.83 -4.11 -5.57
CA ALA A 39 7.16 -4.69 -4.28
C ALA A 39 7.12 -6.23 -4.33
N ASP A 40 8.24 -6.86 -3.96
CA ASP A 40 8.42 -8.32 -4.00
C ASP A 40 8.77 -8.90 -2.62
N ARG A 41 9.15 -8.06 -1.66
CA ARG A 41 9.58 -8.47 -0.31
C ARG A 41 8.83 -7.72 0.77
N MET A 42 8.60 -8.42 1.87
CA MET A 42 8.07 -7.84 3.08
C MET A 42 9.13 -7.86 4.17
N VAL A 43 9.41 -6.69 4.72
CA VAL A 43 10.23 -6.49 5.92
C VAL A 43 9.30 -6.24 7.10
N THR A 44 9.54 -6.90 8.21
CA THR A 44 8.85 -6.67 9.48
C THR A 44 9.86 -6.19 10.51
N LEU A 45 9.62 -5.00 11.06
CA LEU A 45 10.39 -4.44 12.18
C LEU A 45 9.60 -4.67 13.46
N THR A 46 10.21 -5.34 14.44
CA THR A 46 9.59 -5.62 15.73
C THR A 46 10.41 -5.05 16.88
N TYR A 47 9.75 -4.87 18.01
CA TYR A 47 10.36 -4.56 19.29
C TYR A 47 10.52 -5.83 20.12
N ARG A 48 11.56 -5.86 20.95
CA ARG A 48 11.72 -6.90 21.98
C ARG A 48 10.62 -6.76 23.02
N GLU A 49 10.46 -5.55 23.55
CA GLU A 49 9.45 -5.18 24.54
C GLU A 49 8.06 -5.01 23.92
N ASN A 50 7.04 -4.92 24.78
CA ASN A 50 5.68 -4.63 24.39
C ASN A 50 5.50 -3.14 24.07
N MET A 51 6.03 -2.69 22.93
CA MET A 51 5.93 -1.30 22.50
C MET A 51 4.48 -0.94 22.12
N VAL A 52 3.77 -0.24 23.00
CA VAL A 52 2.40 0.25 22.75
C VAL A 52 2.35 1.74 22.42
N ASP A 53 3.42 2.49 22.73
CA ASP A 53 3.50 3.91 22.46
C ASP A 53 3.74 4.18 20.97
N ARG A 54 2.65 4.59 20.31
CA ARG A 54 2.64 4.91 18.89
C ARG A 54 3.51 6.13 18.55
N GLU A 55 3.60 7.13 19.42
CA GLU A 55 4.38 8.33 19.14
C GLU A 55 5.87 7.98 19.09
N THR A 56 6.35 7.27 20.12
CA THR A 56 7.72 6.75 20.15
C THR A 56 7.99 5.81 18.97
N ALA A 57 7.05 4.91 18.64
CA ALA A 57 7.20 4.05 17.48
C ALA A 57 7.36 4.84 16.17
N LEU A 58 6.65 5.95 15.99
CA LEU A 58 6.80 6.82 14.82
C LEU A 58 8.12 7.59 14.80
N LYS A 59 8.65 8.00 15.97
CA LYS A 59 9.98 8.60 16.09
C LYS A 59 11.05 7.60 15.63
N HIS A 60 10.98 6.36 16.11
CA HIS A 60 11.87 5.28 15.68
C HIS A 60 11.75 5.00 14.18
N TRP A 61 10.52 4.90 13.66
CA TRP A 61 10.27 4.69 12.23
C TRP A 61 10.90 5.80 11.36
N LYS A 62 10.72 7.07 11.75
CA LYS A 62 11.30 8.22 11.04
C LYS A 62 12.84 8.18 11.09
N ALA A 63 13.42 7.85 12.24
CA ALA A 63 14.87 7.71 12.39
C ALA A 63 15.43 6.56 11.53
N PHE A 64 14.73 5.43 11.48
CA PHE A 64 15.07 4.28 10.64
C PHE A 64 15.08 4.66 9.15
N CYS A 65 13.98 5.24 8.66
CA CYS A 65 13.87 5.66 7.25
C CYS A 65 14.95 6.69 6.88
N ARG A 66 15.21 7.66 7.76
CA ARG A 66 16.23 8.70 7.56
C ARG A 66 17.62 8.11 7.45
N LYS A 67 17.99 7.16 8.33
CA LYS A 67 19.29 6.49 8.29
C LYS A 67 19.43 5.63 7.03
N LEU A 68 18.40 4.86 6.69
CA LEU A 68 18.41 4.00 5.50
C LEU A 68 18.54 4.81 4.20
N GLY A 69 17.85 5.95 4.11
CA GLY A 69 17.93 6.86 2.96
C GLY A 69 19.30 7.47 2.72
N LYS A 70 20.23 7.43 3.70
CA LYS A 70 21.63 7.87 3.50
C LYS A 70 22.48 6.86 2.74
N HIS A 71 22.07 5.59 2.68
CA HIS A 71 22.84 4.52 2.04
C HIS A 71 22.36 4.22 0.63
N LYS A 72 21.03 4.28 0.40
CA LYS A 72 20.43 4.00 -0.91
C LYS A 72 19.06 4.67 -1.00
N GLN A 73 18.67 5.06 -2.21
CA GLN A 73 17.26 5.37 -2.50
C GLN A 73 16.40 4.15 -2.16
N PHE A 74 15.51 4.33 -1.18
CA PHE A 74 14.72 3.27 -0.60
C PHE A 74 13.24 3.55 -0.81
N HIS A 75 12.66 2.91 -1.82
CA HIS A 75 11.22 2.95 -2.04
C HIS A 75 10.51 1.93 -1.15
N TYR A 76 9.51 2.40 -0.41
CA TYR A 76 8.76 1.57 0.51
C TYR A 76 7.30 1.99 0.63
N VAL A 77 6.46 1.03 1.01
CA VAL A 77 5.13 1.26 1.56
C VAL A 77 5.06 0.54 2.90
N ALA A 78 4.71 1.24 3.97
CA ALA A 78 4.68 0.69 5.31
C ALA A 78 3.35 0.91 6.00
N VAL A 79 2.99 -0.01 6.88
CA VAL A 79 1.83 0.05 7.76
C VAL A 79 2.27 -0.34 9.16
N ILE A 80 1.66 0.30 10.15
CA ILE A 80 1.80 -0.09 11.55
C ILE A 80 0.66 -1.06 11.87
N GLU A 81 0.98 -2.19 12.50
CA GLU A 81 0.02 -3.17 12.98
C GLU A 81 0.29 -3.47 14.46
N GLU A 82 -0.78 -3.79 15.18
CA GLU A 82 -0.75 -4.25 16.57
C GLU A 82 -0.76 -5.78 16.55
N GLN A 83 0.21 -6.38 17.25
CA GLN A 83 0.21 -7.81 17.53
C GLN A 83 -0.94 -8.17 18.49
N GLU A 84 -1.26 -9.45 18.59
CA GLU A 84 -2.26 -9.96 19.55
C GLU A 84 -1.96 -9.56 21.00
N ARG A 85 -0.67 -9.40 21.35
CA ARG A 85 -0.21 -8.91 22.65
C ARG A 85 -0.26 -7.37 22.84
N GLY A 86 -0.75 -6.63 21.84
CA GLY A 86 -0.78 -5.16 21.81
C GLY A 86 0.49 -4.48 21.27
N ALA A 87 1.60 -5.21 21.14
CA ALA A 87 2.87 -4.65 20.65
C ALA A 87 2.75 -4.14 19.21
N LEU A 88 3.21 -2.93 18.95
CA LEU A 88 3.31 -2.34 17.63
C LEU A 88 4.46 -2.97 16.83
N HIS A 89 4.23 -3.22 15.54
CA HIS A 89 5.28 -3.52 14.59
C HIS A 89 5.06 -2.78 13.26
N PHE A 90 6.09 -2.74 12.42
CA PHE A 90 5.99 -2.18 11.09
C PHE A 90 6.07 -3.29 10.05
N HIS A 91 5.05 -3.38 9.19
CA HIS A 91 5.10 -4.13 7.95
C HIS A 91 5.50 -3.19 6.82
N VAL A 92 6.56 -3.53 6.09
CA VAL A 92 7.16 -2.69 5.06
C VAL A 92 7.31 -3.50 3.78
N ALA A 93 6.57 -3.11 2.75
CA ALA A 93 6.71 -3.58 1.39
C ALA A 93 7.88 -2.87 0.71
N VAL A 94 8.78 -3.63 0.11
CA VAL A 94 9.99 -3.14 -0.56
C VAL A 94 10.21 -3.90 -1.86
N THR A 95 11.06 -3.35 -2.73
CA THR A 95 11.46 -3.99 -3.99
C THR A 95 12.93 -4.40 -3.97
N GLY A 96 13.21 -5.57 -4.54
CA GLY A 96 14.56 -6.09 -4.72
C GLY A 96 15.20 -6.59 -3.44
N ARG A 97 16.39 -7.19 -3.59
CA ARG A 97 17.13 -7.79 -2.47
C ARG A 97 17.50 -6.72 -1.44
N GLN A 98 17.23 -7.04 -0.18
CA GLN A 98 17.58 -6.20 0.96
C GLN A 98 18.84 -6.70 1.64
N MET A 99 19.69 -5.79 2.12
CA MET A 99 20.86 -6.14 2.90
C MET A 99 20.49 -6.27 4.38
N TYR A 100 20.27 -7.51 4.82
CA TYR A 100 19.76 -7.85 6.16
C TYR A 100 20.63 -7.28 7.27
N ALA A 101 21.96 -7.37 7.12
CA ALA A 101 22.92 -6.83 8.08
C ALA A 101 22.76 -5.31 8.23
N LEU A 102 22.53 -4.59 7.13
CA LEU A 102 22.31 -3.14 7.17
C LEU A 102 20.99 -2.78 7.84
N LEU A 103 19.88 -3.42 7.44
CA LEU A 103 18.58 -3.14 8.04
C LEU A 103 18.58 -3.41 9.55
N ARG A 104 19.17 -4.54 9.97
CA ARG A 104 19.33 -4.88 11.39
C ARG A 104 20.21 -3.86 12.10
N SER A 105 21.39 -3.54 11.57
CA SER A 105 22.31 -2.59 12.18
C SER A 105 21.66 -1.21 12.36
N ILE A 106 20.97 -0.71 11.34
CA ILE A 106 20.23 0.56 11.43
C ILE A 106 19.14 0.47 12.50
N TRP A 107 18.32 -0.59 12.50
CA TRP A 107 17.24 -0.75 13.47
C TRP A 107 17.77 -0.81 14.91
N GLN A 108 18.81 -1.59 15.17
CA GLN A 108 19.47 -1.62 16.48
C GLN A 108 20.04 -0.24 16.85
N SER A 109 20.64 0.49 15.90
CA SER A 109 21.16 1.84 16.17
C SER A 109 20.08 2.87 16.50
N VAL A 110 18.82 2.60 16.13
CA VAL A 110 17.68 3.47 16.44
C VAL A 110 17.14 3.15 17.82
N LEU A 111 17.05 1.86 18.18
CA LEU A 111 16.50 1.43 19.46
C LEU A 111 17.53 1.47 20.60
N GLY A 112 18.82 1.48 20.27
CA GLY A 112 19.89 1.33 21.25
C GLY A 112 20.08 -0.13 21.67
N ARG A 113 20.89 -0.30 22.72
CA ARG A 113 21.10 -1.59 23.40
C ARG A 113 20.44 -1.55 24.76
N GLY A 114 19.97 -2.71 25.21
CA GLY A 114 19.47 -2.84 26.58
C GLY A 114 20.59 -2.80 27.62
N PRO A 115 20.22 -2.89 28.91
CA PRO A 115 21.15 -2.82 30.04
C PRO A 115 22.33 -3.82 29.97
N ASP A 116 22.07 -5.00 29.41
CA ASP A 116 23.03 -6.11 29.26
C ASP A 116 23.63 -6.17 27.85
N GLY A 117 23.50 -5.10 27.07
CA GLY A 117 23.98 -5.05 25.69
C GLY A 117 23.10 -5.81 24.68
N GLN A 118 21.91 -6.28 25.08
CA GLN A 118 20.98 -7.04 24.27
C GLN A 118 20.28 -6.20 23.19
N GLN A 119 19.89 -6.86 22.09
CA GLN A 119 19.15 -6.24 20.99
C GLN A 119 17.70 -5.92 21.39
N MET A 120 17.26 -4.70 21.09
CA MET A 120 15.94 -4.19 21.51
C MET A 120 14.83 -4.36 20.46
N GLY A 121 15.16 -4.94 19.32
CA GLY A 121 14.20 -5.25 18.26
C GLY A 121 14.75 -6.27 17.28
N GLN A 122 13.94 -6.66 16.29
CA GLN A 122 14.38 -7.54 15.22
C GLN A 122 13.92 -7.04 13.85
N VAL A 123 14.66 -7.44 12.82
CA VAL A 123 14.29 -7.22 11.43
C VAL A 123 14.19 -8.57 10.73
N ASN A 124 12.98 -8.86 10.26
CA ASN A 124 12.66 -10.07 9.53
C ASN A 124 12.30 -9.71 8.09
N VAL A 125 13.03 -10.23 7.11
CA VAL A 125 12.67 -10.08 5.70
C VAL A 125 12.22 -11.44 5.19
N ARG A 126 11.00 -11.50 4.67
CA ARG A 126 10.46 -12.74 4.12
C ARG A 126 11.01 -12.99 2.72
N ASP A 127 11.32 -14.26 2.45
CA ASP A 127 11.73 -14.73 1.13
C ASP A 127 10.54 -14.70 0.16
N PRO A 128 10.65 -14.02 -1.00
CA PRO A 128 9.58 -13.95 -2.00
C PRO A 128 9.16 -15.30 -2.55
N HIS A 129 10.11 -16.21 -2.80
CA HIS A 129 9.84 -17.50 -3.42
C HIS A 129 9.10 -18.42 -2.46
N ARG A 130 9.47 -18.41 -1.18
CA ARG A 130 8.82 -19.23 -0.14
C ARG A 130 7.40 -18.74 0.19
N PHE A 131 7.11 -17.46 -0.03
CA PHE A 131 5.81 -16.85 0.29
C PHE A 131 4.91 -16.64 -0.93
N GLY A 132 5.34 -17.05 -2.13
CA GLY A 132 4.60 -16.88 -3.37
C GLY A 132 4.51 -15.42 -3.84
N PHE A 133 5.45 -14.57 -3.41
CA PHE A 133 5.58 -13.15 -3.76
C PHE A 133 6.69 -12.87 -4.79
N GLY A 134 7.08 -13.84 -5.62
CA GLY A 134 8.10 -13.69 -6.68
C GLY A 134 7.79 -12.58 -7.72
N GLN A 135 8.39 -12.61 -8.92
CA GLN A 135 8.23 -11.51 -9.90
C GLN A 135 6.77 -11.10 -10.21
N ASN A 136 5.83 -12.05 -10.18
CA ASN A 136 4.39 -11.81 -10.38
C ASN A 136 3.59 -11.60 -9.07
N GLY A 137 4.29 -11.44 -7.96
CA GLY A 137 3.78 -11.47 -6.59
C GLY A 137 3.39 -10.13 -6.01
N ALA A 138 3.68 -9.02 -6.70
CA ALA A 138 3.37 -7.66 -6.22
C ALA A 138 1.88 -7.49 -5.90
N HIS A 139 0.99 -8.12 -6.66
CA HIS A 139 -0.45 -8.11 -6.39
C HIS A 139 -0.82 -8.80 -5.08
N LYS A 140 -0.21 -9.97 -4.81
CA LYS A 140 -0.43 -10.75 -3.58
C LYS A 140 0.14 -10.03 -2.36
N LEU A 141 1.35 -9.48 -2.48
CA LEU A 141 1.99 -8.70 -1.43
C LEU A 141 1.21 -7.41 -1.15
N ALA A 142 0.79 -6.68 -2.19
CA ALA A 142 -0.06 -5.50 -2.08
C ALA A 142 -1.37 -5.81 -1.36
N ALA A 143 -2.02 -6.94 -1.67
CA ALA A 143 -3.21 -7.38 -0.97
C ALA A 143 -2.92 -7.71 0.51
N TYR A 144 -1.81 -8.39 0.77
CA TYR A 144 -1.37 -8.78 2.11
C TYR A 144 -1.10 -7.57 3.00
N ILE A 145 -0.29 -6.60 2.55
CA ILE A 145 0.00 -5.39 3.34
C ILE A 145 -1.22 -4.49 3.49
N ALA A 146 -2.11 -4.43 2.49
CA ALA A 146 -3.37 -3.68 2.59
C ALA A 146 -4.33 -4.26 3.64
N LYS A 147 -4.25 -5.56 3.96
CA LYS A 147 -5.02 -6.18 5.06
C LYS A 147 -4.70 -5.50 6.39
N TYR A 148 -3.41 -5.23 6.63
CA TYR A 148 -2.92 -4.61 7.86
C TYR A 148 -3.27 -3.12 7.98
N CYS A 149 -3.48 -2.43 6.85
CA CYS A 149 -4.02 -1.08 6.86
C CYS A 149 -5.43 -1.01 7.48
N SER A 150 -6.25 -2.08 7.37
CA SER A 150 -7.61 -2.12 7.93
C SER A 150 -7.74 -2.58 9.37
N LYS A 151 -6.87 -3.47 9.84
CA LYS A 151 -7.06 -4.10 11.15
C LYS A 151 -7.09 -3.11 12.31
N GLN A 152 -6.49 -1.94 12.13
CA GLN A 152 -6.47 -0.86 13.12
C GLN A 152 -7.50 0.25 12.84
N MET A 153 -8.57 0.00 12.06
CA MET A 153 -9.50 1.06 11.66
C MET A 153 -10.43 1.54 12.78
N GLN A 154 -10.80 0.65 13.72
CA GLN A 154 -11.87 0.91 14.69
C GLN A 154 -11.40 1.66 15.96
N CYS A 155 -10.10 1.70 16.24
CA CYS A 155 -9.56 2.28 17.49
C CYS A 155 -8.68 3.52 17.29
N ARG A 156 -8.79 4.23 16.16
CA ARG A 156 -7.90 5.37 15.86
C ARG A 156 -8.51 6.71 16.26
N ALA A 157 -7.71 7.50 16.98
CA ALA A 157 -7.96 8.93 17.13
C ALA A 157 -7.96 9.61 15.74
N LEU A 158 -8.77 10.66 15.60
CA LEU A 158 -8.75 11.54 14.44
C LEU A 158 -7.29 11.97 14.17
N ASP A 159 -6.87 11.92 12.90
CA ASP A 159 -5.58 12.39 12.35
C ASP A 159 -4.39 11.42 12.35
N GLN A 160 -4.60 10.16 12.76
CA GLN A 160 -3.54 9.16 12.65
C GLN A 160 -3.36 8.64 11.20
N LYS A 161 -2.13 8.76 10.67
CA LYS A 161 -1.77 8.20 9.36
C LYS A 161 -1.97 6.68 9.33
N ARG A 162 -2.70 6.20 8.31
CA ARG A 162 -3.03 4.77 8.13
C ARG A 162 -1.90 3.95 7.52
N TYR A 163 -1.05 4.60 6.73
CA TYR A 163 0.12 4.01 6.08
C TYR A 163 1.18 5.09 5.86
N PHE A 164 2.38 4.66 5.50
CA PHE A 164 3.52 5.50 5.16
C PHE A 164 4.08 5.06 3.81
N ARG A 165 4.64 6.00 3.06
CA ARG A 165 5.34 5.68 1.82
C ARG A 165 6.57 6.57 1.66
N SER A 166 7.59 6.07 0.97
CA SER A 166 8.70 6.90 0.51
C SER A 166 8.19 7.99 -0.47
N LYS A 167 8.87 9.14 -0.50
CA LYS A 167 8.65 10.13 -1.56
C LYS A 167 9.11 9.58 -2.93
N GLY A 168 8.60 10.14 -4.01
CA GLY A 168 9.01 9.79 -5.38
C GLY A 168 8.39 8.51 -5.96
N ILE A 169 7.46 7.84 -5.24
CA ILE A 169 6.67 6.77 -5.88
C ILE A 169 5.69 7.41 -6.85
N VAL A 170 5.89 7.14 -8.13
CA VAL A 170 5.00 7.55 -9.23
C VAL A 170 3.95 6.46 -9.40
N VAL A 171 2.69 6.81 -9.13
CA VAL A 171 1.54 5.93 -9.39
C VAL A 171 0.91 6.42 -10.70
N PRO A 172 0.52 5.51 -11.62
CA PRO A 172 -0.15 5.90 -12.85
C PRO A 172 -1.37 6.79 -12.58
N GLU A 173 -1.58 7.78 -13.46
CA GLU A 173 -2.79 8.58 -13.43
C GLU A 173 -4.01 7.74 -13.81
N VAL A 174 -5.19 8.20 -13.37
CA VAL A 174 -6.44 7.48 -13.60
C VAL A 174 -7.27 8.31 -14.56
N ASP A 175 -7.38 7.83 -15.79
CA ASP A 175 -8.26 8.42 -16.79
C ASP A 175 -9.69 7.93 -16.58
N SER A 176 -10.64 8.87 -16.64
CA SER A 176 -12.06 8.60 -16.48
C SER A 176 -12.81 9.07 -17.71
N VAL A 177 -13.28 8.12 -18.51
CA VAL A 177 -14.08 8.38 -19.71
C VAL A 177 -15.54 8.07 -19.42
N ARG A 178 -16.44 8.99 -19.78
CA ARG A 178 -17.88 8.73 -19.74
C ARG A 178 -18.29 8.04 -21.03
N LEU A 179 -18.95 6.89 -20.91
CA LEU A 179 -19.48 6.15 -22.05
C LEU A 179 -20.95 6.49 -22.23
N HIS A 180 -21.39 6.61 -23.49
CA HIS A 180 -22.79 6.86 -23.85
C HIS A 180 -23.63 5.57 -23.98
N CYS A 181 -23.02 4.42 -23.72
CA CYS A 181 -23.74 3.15 -23.76
C CYS A 181 -24.79 3.07 -22.65
N THR A 182 -26.02 2.67 -23.02
CA THR A 182 -27.13 2.48 -22.09
C THR A 182 -27.36 1.01 -21.73
N THR A 183 -26.61 0.09 -22.35
CA THR A 183 -26.71 -1.35 -22.13
C THR A 183 -25.40 -1.92 -21.62
N MET A 184 -25.50 -3.03 -20.88
CA MET A 184 -24.31 -3.73 -20.38
C MET A 184 -23.43 -4.26 -21.53
N LEU A 185 -24.05 -4.79 -22.58
CA LEU A 185 -23.31 -5.24 -23.77
C LEU A 185 -22.50 -4.09 -24.39
N GLY A 186 -23.11 -2.91 -24.53
CA GLY A 186 -22.42 -1.72 -25.02
C GLY A 186 -21.27 -1.27 -24.11
N ALA A 187 -21.45 -1.36 -22.78
CA ALA A 187 -20.40 -1.05 -21.81
C ALA A 187 -19.22 -2.03 -21.92
N VAL A 188 -19.49 -3.33 -22.05
CA VAL A 188 -18.46 -4.36 -22.25
C VAL A 188 -17.71 -4.12 -23.56
N GLN A 189 -18.43 -3.90 -24.67
CA GLN A 189 -17.83 -3.63 -25.98
C GLN A 189 -16.92 -2.39 -25.92
N ALA A 190 -17.40 -1.29 -25.35
CA ALA A 190 -16.60 -0.07 -25.21
C ALA A 190 -15.34 -0.30 -24.35
N ALA A 191 -15.46 -1.06 -23.25
CA ALA A 191 -14.34 -1.34 -22.38
C ALA A 191 -13.27 -2.22 -23.07
N PHE A 192 -13.68 -3.22 -23.86
CA PHE A 192 -12.75 -4.00 -24.70
C PHE A 192 -12.11 -3.15 -25.80
N SER A 193 -12.87 -2.26 -26.46
CA SER A 193 -12.33 -1.36 -27.48
C SER A 193 -11.27 -0.42 -26.92
N ILE A 194 -11.48 0.13 -25.72
CA ILE A 194 -10.48 0.95 -25.01
C ILE A 194 -9.27 0.10 -24.66
N ALA A 195 -9.46 -1.08 -24.07
CA ALA A 195 -8.36 -1.96 -23.70
C ALA A 195 -7.52 -2.39 -24.91
N ALA A 196 -8.15 -2.61 -26.08
CA ALA A 196 -7.48 -3.02 -27.30
C ALA A 196 -6.44 -1.98 -27.79
N GLN A 197 -6.67 -0.70 -27.55
CA GLN A 197 -5.70 0.37 -27.86
C GLN A 197 -4.39 0.23 -27.07
N PHE A 198 -4.42 -0.48 -25.95
CA PHE A 198 -3.28 -0.68 -25.06
C PHE A 198 -2.72 -2.11 -25.07
N GLY A 199 -3.27 -2.98 -25.92
CA GLY A 199 -2.93 -4.40 -26.01
C GLY A 199 -3.77 -5.28 -25.08
N LEU A 200 -4.19 -6.44 -25.60
CA LEU A 200 -5.06 -7.41 -24.89
C LEU A 200 -4.30 -8.63 -24.36
N GLU A 201 -2.97 -8.60 -24.36
CA GLU A 201 -2.16 -9.72 -23.86
C GLU A 201 -2.50 -10.00 -22.39
N GLY A 202 -2.66 -11.28 -22.04
CA GLY A 202 -2.96 -11.70 -20.66
C GLY A 202 -4.27 -11.14 -20.11
N ILE A 203 -5.24 -10.80 -20.96
CA ILE A 203 -6.49 -10.17 -20.52
C ILE A 203 -7.26 -11.05 -19.53
N GLN A 204 -7.77 -10.41 -18.48
CA GLN A 204 -8.75 -10.95 -17.56
C GLN A 204 -9.94 -10.00 -17.53
N SER A 205 -11.14 -10.55 -17.60
CA SER A 205 -12.37 -9.77 -17.53
C SER A 205 -13.35 -10.37 -16.55
N TRP A 206 -14.15 -9.52 -15.93
CA TRP A 206 -15.23 -9.91 -15.05
C TRP A 206 -16.41 -8.95 -15.28
N CYS A 207 -17.61 -9.50 -15.44
CA CYS A 207 -18.82 -8.72 -15.67
C CYS A 207 -19.90 -9.16 -14.70
N ASN A 208 -20.60 -8.21 -14.10
CA ASN A 208 -21.74 -8.44 -13.23
C ASN A 208 -22.88 -7.51 -13.61
N ASN A 209 -23.92 -8.09 -14.21
CA ASN A 209 -25.09 -7.36 -14.69
C ASN A 209 -25.90 -6.76 -13.55
N GLY A 210 -26.04 -7.48 -12.42
CA GLY A 210 -26.79 -7.00 -11.26
C GLY A 210 -26.15 -5.79 -10.58
N LEU A 211 -24.81 -5.69 -10.63
CA LEU A 211 -24.08 -4.52 -10.12
C LEU A 211 -23.87 -3.42 -11.17
N GLY A 212 -24.16 -3.70 -12.44
CA GLY A 212 -23.89 -2.73 -13.51
C GLY A 212 -22.39 -2.51 -13.77
N VAL A 213 -21.53 -3.50 -13.50
CA VAL A 213 -20.07 -3.34 -13.56
C VAL A 213 -19.43 -4.34 -14.52
N VAL A 214 -18.56 -3.83 -15.39
CA VAL A 214 -17.55 -4.61 -16.11
C VAL A 214 -16.17 -4.17 -15.63
N TRP A 215 -15.29 -5.14 -15.43
CA TRP A 215 -13.89 -4.95 -15.09
C TRP A 215 -13.02 -5.72 -16.08
N LEU A 216 -11.93 -5.10 -16.52
CA LEU A 216 -10.91 -5.75 -17.32
C LEU A 216 -9.53 -5.38 -16.80
N SER A 217 -8.56 -6.27 -17.02
CA SER A 217 -7.14 -5.98 -16.86
C SER A 217 -6.36 -6.67 -17.95
N THR A 218 -5.31 -6.02 -18.42
CA THR A 218 -4.37 -6.58 -19.41
C THR A 218 -3.00 -6.72 -18.77
N ALA A 219 -2.10 -7.46 -19.41
CA ALA A 219 -0.73 -7.60 -18.99
C ALA A 219 -0.03 -6.22 -18.96
N PRO A 220 0.98 -6.03 -18.09
CA PRO A 220 1.82 -4.84 -18.14
C PRO A 220 2.40 -4.69 -19.55
N ARG A 221 2.37 -3.47 -20.11
CA ARG A 221 2.98 -3.21 -21.42
C ARG A 221 4.44 -3.69 -21.41
N PRO A 222 4.92 -4.39 -22.45
CA PRO A 222 6.36 -4.63 -22.59
C PRO A 222 7.10 -3.28 -22.55
N LYS A 223 8.19 -3.21 -21.77
CA LYS A 223 8.97 -1.98 -21.62
C LYS A 223 9.48 -1.53 -23.00
N GLY A 224 9.17 -0.30 -23.42
CA GLY A 224 9.73 0.32 -24.63
C GLY A 224 8.74 0.79 -25.69
N ALA A 225 7.43 0.68 -25.48
CA ALA A 225 6.45 1.30 -26.37
C ALA A 225 6.06 2.69 -25.86
N ASP A 226 6.81 3.70 -26.28
CA ASP A 226 6.41 5.10 -26.19
C ASP A 226 5.30 5.35 -27.22
N MET A 227 4.08 5.65 -26.75
CA MET A 227 3.08 6.32 -27.57
C MET A 227 2.41 7.38 -26.70
N GLU A 228 2.41 8.61 -27.21
CA GLU A 228 1.66 9.73 -26.68
C GLU A 228 0.18 9.38 -26.58
N CYS A 229 -0.44 9.73 -25.45
CA CYS A 229 -1.88 9.67 -25.28
C CYS A 229 -2.53 10.67 -26.26
N PRO A 230 -3.43 10.25 -27.16
CA PRO A 230 -4.05 11.15 -28.13
C PRO A 230 -5.23 11.96 -27.54
N PHE A 231 -5.27 12.11 -26.21
CA PHE A 231 -6.28 12.89 -25.49
C PHE A 231 -5.61 13.84 -24.51
#